data_AF-A0A2P2IFI1-F1
#
_entry.id   AF-A0A2P2IFI1-F1
#
_cell.length_a   1.000
_cell.length_b   1.000
_cell.length_c   1.000
_cell.angle_alpha   90.00
_cell.angle_beta   90.00
_cell.angle_gamma   90.00
#
_symmetry.space_group_name_H-M   'P 1'
#
loop_
_entity.id
_entity.type
_entity.pdbx_description
1 polymer ?
#
loop_
_entity_poly.entity_id
_entity_poly.type
_entity_poly.pdbx_seq_one_letter_code
_entity_poly.pdbx_strand_id
1 'polypeptide(L)'
;LSHHTKKHNEIVKKELVYWTEYQVQVEVIKPWIEDAEMNVSVGMTKPNTLQEAIQQSKSTKDFENNCNTYLGKLRGVSAQSAEVTRLGSVRDEVDALHSRWAAIHDVAVQWSERTECLVAEWEHFNYKCDAITSLVHQVEERLETVSEYSPKILRLDDRIDNLKDMSKELTDTNTDMINLSATSDHIAAALGNEGATSVKTNVSELKAMIIKLTEEVTKLKNELSDVVIMKEEYSCKLNSLETWLNRFSNKLDELEDIDVDELDSLPDLLHSMQQEHDDRQLQVTKLAEECRDVGERCTGRDRDDFYQIFDD
;
A
#
# COMPACT_ATOMS: atom_id res chain seq x y z
N LEU A 1 85.23 -2.30 -21.33
CA LEU A 1 84.94 -1.05 -20.59
C LEU A 1 83.96 -0.15 -21.35
N SER A 2 84.29 0.38 -22.53
CA SER A 2 83.41 1.29 -23.32
C SER A 2 81.98 0.75 -23.61
N HIS A 3 81.85 -0.53 -23.97
CA HIS A 3 80.54 -1.15 -24.26
C HIS A 3 79.64 -1.25 -23.01
N HIS A 4 80.22 -1.57 -21.85
CA HIS A 4 79.51 -1.63 -20.57
C HIS A 4 79.02 -0.24 -20.14
N THR A 5 79.84 0.79 -20.35
CA THR A 5 79.48 2.18 -20.05
C THR A 5 78.36 2.71 -20.96
N LYS A 6 78.35 2.34 -22.25
CA LYS A 6 77.25 2.69 -23.17
C LYS A 6 75.93 2.04 -22.76
N LYS A 7 75.93 0.72 -22.53
CA LYS A 7 74.73 -0.02 -22.08
C LYS A 7 74.18 0.53 -20.76
N HIS A 8 75.07 0.85 -19.82
CA HIS A 8 74.68 1.47 -18.55
C HIS A 8 74.05 2.87 -18.75
N ASN A 9 74.61 3.70 -19.65
CA ASN A 9 74.08 5.03 -19.95
C ASN A 9 72.68 4.98 -20.58
N GLU A 10 72.43 4.00 -21.46
CA GLU A 10 71.11 3.79 -22.09
C GLU A 10 70.05 3.37 -21.06
N ILE A 11 70.39 2.46 -20.13
CA ILE A 11 69.47 2.03 -19.07
C ILE A 11 69.14 3.22 -18.15
N VAL A 12 70.13 4.00 -17.73
CA VAL A 12 69.92 5.17 -16.86
C VAL A 12 69.06 6.24 -17.55
N LYS A 13 69.24 6.47 -18.85
CA LYS A 13 68.38 7.39 -19.61
C LYS A 13 66.93 6.90 -19.69
N LYS A 14 66.72 5.59 -19.91
CA LYS A 14 65.37 5.00 -19.95
C LYS A 14 64.68 5.10 -18.59
N GLU A 15 65.38 4.78 -17.51
CA GLU A 15 64.87 4.91 -16.13
C GLU A 15 64.56 6.36 -15.77
N LEU A 16 65.35 7.33 -16.25
CA LEU A 16 65.11 8.75 -16.01
C LEU A 16 63.79 9.23 -16.64
N VAL A 17 63.45 8.73 -17.84
CA VAL A 17 62.17 9.05 -18.50
C VAL A 17 61.01 8.52 -17.66
N TYR A 18 61.03 7.24 -17.28
CA TYR A 18 59.99 6.66 -16.42
C TYR A 18 59.88 7.36 -15.07
N TRP A 19 61.01 7.78 -14.50
CA TRP A 19 61.02 8.58 -13.27
C TRP A 19 60.36 9.94 -13.44
N THR A 20 60.63 10.65 -14.54
CA THR A 20 59.98 11.94 -14.80
C THR A 20 58.48 11.80 -15.04
N GLU A 21 58.06 10.77 -15.77
CA GLU A 21 56.64 10.48 -16.01
C GLU A 21 55.91 10.09 -14.72
N TYR A 22 56.56 9.30 -13.86
CA TYR A 22 56.09 8.97 -12.51
C TYR A 22 55.82 10.23 -11.68
N GLN A 23 56.80 11.14 -11.61
CA GLN A 23 56.70 12.37 -10.82
C GLN A 23 55.51 13.24 -11.26
N VAL A 24 55.34 13.43 -12.57
CA VAL A 24 54.22 14.21 -13.13
C VAL A 24 52.87 13.60 -12.76
N GLN A 25 52.73 12.28 -12.81
CA GLN A 25 51.47 11.63 -12.47
C GLN A 25 51.18 11.66 -10.96
N VAL A 26 52.21 11.49 -10.13
CA VAL A 26 52.06 11.58 -8.66
C VAL A 26 51.68 12.99 -8.21
N GLU A 27 52.20 14.02 -8.87
CA GLU A 27 51.83 15.43 -8.62
C GLU A 27 50.33 15.70 -8.90
N VAL A 28 49.71 14.91 -9.78
CA VAL A 28 48.26 14.99 -10.05
C VAL A 28 47.43 14.10 -9.10
N ILE A 29 47.95 12.93 -8.71
CA ILE A 29 47.20 11.96 -7.89
C ILE A 29 47.14 12.41 -6.42
N LYS A 30 48.24 12.90 -5.85
CA LYS A 30 48.30 13.26 -4.42
C LYS A 30 47.27 14.32 -4.01
N PRO A 31 47.13 15.46 -4.71
CA PRO A 31 46.15 16.48 -4.33
C PRO A 31 44.72 15.96 -4.41
N TRP A 32 44.43 15.10 -5.39
CA TRP A 32 43.11 14.49 -5.51
C TRP A 32 42.82 13.51 -4.36
N ILE A 33 43.80 12.69 -3.96
CA ILE A 33 43.62 11.79 -2.79
C ILE A 33 43.38 12.62 -1.52
N GLU A 34 44.13 13.70 -1.30
CA GLU A 34 43.96 14.57 -0.13
C GLU A 34 42.58 15.25 -0.10
N ASP A 35 42.10 15.77 -1.24
CA ASP A 35 40.77 16.34 -1.37
C ASP A 35 39.66 15.30 -1.16
N ALA A 36 39.82 14.11 -1.73
CA ALA A 36 38.87 13.01 -1.58
C ALA A 36 38.83 12.46 -0.14
N GLU A 37 39.96 12.40 0.57
CA GLU A 37 40.01 12.08 2.00
C GLU A 37 39.29 13.13 2.84
N MET A 38 39.47 14.41 2.52
CA MET A 38 38.73 15.48 3.17
C MET A 38 37.21 15.31 2.95
N ASN A 39 36.78 15.04 1.71
CA ASN A 39 35.38 14.80 1.40
C ASN A 39 34.80 13.61 2.19
N VAL A 40 35.53 12.48 2.21
CA VAL A 40 35.18 11.29 3.01
C VAL A 40 35.08 11.62 4.50
N SER A 41 35.97 12.47 5.03
CA SER A 41 35.97 12.87 6.45
C SER A 41 34.79 13.78 6.83
N VAL A 42 34.35 14.65 5.92
CA VAL A 42 33.15 15.50 6.11
C VAL A 42 31.88 14.65 6.13
N GLY A 43 31.85 13.60 5.29
CA GLY A 43 30.73 12.68 5.23
C GLY A 43 29.53 13.22 4.46
N MET A 44 28.45 12.43 4.46
CA MET A 44 27.22 12.76 3.74
C MET A 44 26.21 13.45 4.64
N THR A 45 25.62 14.54 4.14
CA THR A 45 24.43 15.15 4.74
C THR A 45 23.20 14.27 4.50
N LYS A 46 22.24 14.27 5.42
CA LYS A 46 20.98 13.56 5.19
C LYS A 46 20.02 14.40 4.35
N PRO A 47 19.38 13.83 3.30
CA PRO A 47 18.43 14.57 2.47
C PRO A 47 17.11 14.79 3.22
N ASN A 48 16.42 15.88 2.93
CA ASN A 48 15.07 16.17 3.42
C ASN A 48 14.00 15.99 2.34
N THR A 49 14.40 15.99 1.06
CA THR A 49 13.49 15.78 -0.07
C THR A 49 13.98 14.67 -1.00
N LEU A 50 13.07 14.07 -1.75
CA LEU A 50 13.43 13.07 -2.77
C LEU A 50 14.38 13.67 -3.82
N GLN A 51 14.18 14.92 -4.22
CA GLN A 51 15.06 15.60 -5.17
C GLN A 51 16.48 15.75 -4.63
N GLU A 52 16.65 16.06 -3.34
CA GLU A 52 17.96 16.09 -2.69
C GLU A 52 18.60 14.70 -2.66
N ALA A 53 17.84 13.65 -2.34
CA ALA A 53 18.33 12.28 -2.35
C ALA A 53 18.80 11.82 -3.75
N ILE A 54 18.04 12.17 -4.80
CA ILE A 54 18.41 11.92 -6.20
C ILE A 54 19.69 12.67 -6.57
N GLN A 55 19.78 13.95 -6.22
CA GLN A 55 20.98 14.75 -6.49
C GLN A 55 22.20 14.20 -5.75
N GLN A 56 22.01 13.73 -4.53
CA GLN A 56 23.06 13.10 -3.73
C GLN A 56 23.49 11.76 -4.33
N SER A 57 22.56 10.91 -4.76
CA SER A 57 22.84 9.66 -5.46
C SER A 57 23.65 9.87 -6.74
N LYS A 58 23.30 10.90 -7.51
CA LYS A 58 24.11 11.30 -8.68
C LYS A 58 25.52 11.73 -8.28
N SER A 59 25.65 12.55 -7.24
CA SER A 59 26.95 13.05 -6.78
C SER A 59 27.85 11.94 -6.24
N THR A 60 27.31 10.96 -5.53
CA THR A 60 28.08 9.80 -5.03
C THR A 60 28.49 8.90 -6.18
N LYS A 61 27.63 8.72 -7.19
CA LYS A 61 27.99 7.97 -8.40
C LYS A 61 29.12 8.63 -9.20
N ASP A 62 29.04 9.95 -9.36
CA ASP A 62 30.09 10.74 -10.02
C ASP A 62 31.41 10.65 -9.23
N PHE A 63 31.36 10.64 -7.89
CA PHE A 63 32.53 10.45 -7.04
C PHE A 63 33.14 9.05 -7.17
N GLU A 64 32.32 7.99 -7.21
CA GLU A 64 32.76 6.61 -7.48
C GLU A 64 33.45 6.49 -8.85
N ASN A 65 32.85 7.08 -9.90
CA ASN A 65 33.42 7.12 -11.24
C ASN A 65 34.77 7.86 -11.28
N ASN A 66 34.89 8.96 -10.53
CA ASN A 66 36.16 9.67 -10.35
C ASN A 66 37.20 8.77 -9.66
N CYS A 67 36.82 8.04 -8.60
CA CYS A 67 37.72 7.08 -7.96
C CYS A 67 38.23 6.01 -8.95
N ASN A 68 37.35 5.47 -9.80
CA ASN A 68 37.72 4.52 -10.85
C ASN A 68 38.67 5.12 -11.90
N THR A 69 38.49 6.40 -12.24
CA THR A 69 39.39 7.12 -13.14
C THR A 69 40.79 7.26 -12.54
N TYR A 70 40.88 7.60 -11.25
CA TYR A 70 42.16 7.74 -10.54
C TYR A 70 42.84 6.40 -10.25
N LEU A 71 42.08 5.30 -10.13
CA LEU A 71 42.64 3.94 -10.13
C LEU A 71 43.39 3.64 -11.42
N GLY A 72 42.83 4.03 -12.57
CA GLY A 72 43.49 3.87 -13.87
C GLY A 72 44.83 4.60 -13.93
N LYS A 73 44.87 5.85 -13.45
CA LYS A 73 46.11 6.63 -13.34
C LYS A 73 47.10 5.96 -12.39
N LEU A 74 46.66 5.51 -11.22
CA LEU A 74 47.51 4.87 -10.23
C LEU A 74 48.09 3.53 -10.71
N ARG A 75 47.34 2.74 -11.48
CA ARG A 75 47.85 1.55 -12.15
C ARG A 75 48.93 1.90 -13.18
N GLY A 76 48.78 3.01 -13.90
CA GLY A 76 49.82 3.56 -14.79
C GLY A 76 51.11 3.90 -14.04
N VAL A 77 50.99 4.63 -12.92
CA VAL A 77 52.11 4.96 -12.03
C VAL A 77 52.80 3.72 -11.47
N SER A 78 52.03 2.69 -11.08
CA SER A 78 52.55 1.41 -10.58
C SER A 78 53.34 0.65 -11.65
N ALA A 79 52.88 0.66 -12.90
CA ALA A 79 53.61 0.04 -14.01
C ALA A 79 54.94 0.76 -14.31
N GLN A 80 54.95 2.09 -14.24
CA GLN A 80 56.16 2.89 -14.44
C GLN A 80 57.15 2.77 -13.26
N SER A 81 56.67 2.69 -12.02
CA SER A 81 57.54 2.52 -10.85
C SER A 81 58.25 1.15 -10.86
N ALA A 82 57.62 0.11 -11.43
CA ALA A 82 58.26 -1.20 -11.61
C ALA A 82 59.48 -1.16 -12.55
N GLU A 83 59.49 -0.25 -13.54
CA GLU A 83 60.63 -0.05 -14.46
C GLU A 83 61.77 0.76 -13.82
N VAL A 84 61.54 1.44 -12.68
CA VAL A 84 62.55 2.21 -11.93
C VAL A 84 63.06 1.38 -10.74
N THR A 85 63.79 0.31 -11.04
CA THR A 85 64.18 -0.71 -10.05
C THR A 85 65.22 -0.22 -9.01
N ARG A 86 65.88 0.92 -9.25
CA ARG A 86 66.96 1.43 -8.38
C ARG A 86 66.49 2.24 -7.17
N LEU A 87 65.19 2.51 -7.03
CA LEU A 87 64.63 3.34 -5.95
C LEU A 87 63.49 2.59 -5.24
N GLY A 88 63.81 1.75 -4.26
CA GLY A 88 62.81 0.98 -3.49
C GLY A 88 61.73 1.86 -2.83
N SER A 89 62.08 3.09 -2.44
CA SER A 89 61.17 4.08 -1.85
C SER A 89 60.00 4.48 -2.74
N VAL A 90 60.13 4.33 -4.07
CA VAL A 90 59.09 4.67 -5.06
C VAL A 90 57.96 3.64 -5.01
N ARG A 91 58.32 2.38 -4.81
CA ARG A 91 57.33 1.30 -4.67
C ARG A 91 56.52 1.48 -3.38
N ASP A 92 57.20 1.76 -2.27
CA ASP A 92 56.55 1.99 -0.98
C ASP A 92 55.58 3.19 -1.03
N GLU A 93 55.95 4.26 -1.74
CA GLU A 93 55.07 5.43 -1.95
C GLU A 93 53.83 5.09 -2.79
N VAL A 94 53.98 4.33 -3.87
CA VAL A 94 52.85 3.88 -4.69
C VAL A 94 51.92 2.97 -3.91
N ASP A 95 52.47 2.05 -3.12
CA ASP A 95 51.68 1.14 -2.29
C ASP A 95 50.90 1.92 -1.21
N ALA A 96 51.50 2.97 -0.64
CA ALA A 96 50.81 3.88 0.29
C ALA A 96 49.68 4.68 -0.38
N LEU A 97 49.90 5.20 -1.59
CA LEU A 97 48.85 5.89 -2.36
C LEU A 97 47.71 4.94 -2.74
N HIS A 98 48.04 3.69 -3.07
CA HIS A 98 47.04 2.66 -3.36
C HIS A 98 46.18 2.31 -2.16
N SER A 99 46.81 2.18 -0.98
CA SER A 99 46.09 1.91 0.26
C SER A 99 45.13 3.05 0.64
N ARG A 100 45.56 4.31 0.47
CA ARG A 100 44.71 5.49 0.70
C ARG A 100 43.55 5.55 -0.30
N TRP A 101 43.83 5.35 -1.58
CA TRP A 101 42.81 5.28 -2.62
C TRP A 101 41.76 4.19 -2.35
N ALA A 102 42.20 3.00 -1.91
CA ALA A 102 41.29 1.89 -1.63
C ALA A 102 40.30 2.24 -0.52
N ALA A 103 40.77 2.87 0.57
CA ALA A 103 39.90 3.32 1.65
C ALA A 103 38.84 4.35 1.18
N ILE A 104 39.23 5.29 0.30
CA ILE A 104 38.32 6.28 -0.28
C ILE A 104 37.30 5.60 -1.19
N HIS A 105 37.76 4.70 -2.06
CA HIS A 105 36.92 3.97 -3.00
C HIS A 105 35.88 3.12 -2.29
N ASP A 106 36.26 2.41 -1.23
CA ASP A 106 35.34 1.60 -0.43
C ASP A 106 34.22 2.44 0.18
N VAL A 107 34.53 3.66 0.64
CA VAL A 107 33.52 4.61 1.12
C VAL A 107 32.66 5.12 -0.03
N ALA A 108 33.24 5.44 -1.19
CA ALA A 108 32.51 5.92 -2.35
C ALA A 108 31.48 4.89 -2.87
N VAL A 109 31.88 3.61 -2.94
CA VAL A 109 30.99 2.49 -3.30
C VAL A 109 29.85 2.37 -2.29
N GLN A 110 30.16 2.34 -0.99
CA GLN A 110 29.14 2.26 0.07
C GLN A 110 28.15 3.43 0.01
N TRP A 111 28.65 4.64 -0.25
CA TRP A 111 27.81 5.83 -0.40
C TRP A 111 26.89 5.72 -1.61
N SER A 112 27.42 5.32 -2.77
CA SER A 112 26.64 5.12 -4.00
C SER A 112 25.53 4.11 -3.79
N GLU A 113 25.88 2.91 -3.30
CA GLU A 113 24.92 1.83 -3.04
C GLU A 113 23.83 2.27 -2.06
N ARG A 114 24.22 2.94 -0.96
CA ARG A 114 23.26 3.42 0.04
C ARG A 114 22.30 4.45 -0.52
N THR A 115 22.78 5.42 -1.31
CA THR A 115 21.91 6.45 -1.88
C THR A 115 21.05 5.95 -3.03
N GLU A 116 21.55 5.02 -3.85
CA GLU A 116 20.76 4.36 -4.89
C GLU A 116 19.61 3.57 -4.26
N CYS A 117 19.90 2.80 -3.20
CA CYS A 117 18.89 2.05 -2.44
C CYS A 117 17.84 2.98 -1.82
N LEU A 118 18.27 4.06 -1.15
CA LEU A 118 17.36 5.04 -0.56
C LEU A 118 16.42 5.68 -1.59
N VAL A 119 16.95 6.07 -2.76
CA VAL A 119 16.13 6.68 -3.83
C VAL A 119 15.10 5.68 -4.34
N ALA A 120 15.52 4.45 -4.65
CA ALA A 120 14.62 3.42 -5.15
C ALA A 120 13.49 3.08 -4.15
N GLU A 121 13.82 2.96 -2.86
CA GLU A 121 12.84 2.72 -1.81
C GLU A 121 11.87 3.89 -1.64
N TRP A 122 12.36 5.13 -1.71
CA TRP A 122 11.51 6.32 -1.56
C TRP A 122 10.60 6.54 -2.79
N GLU A 123 11.09 6.29 -4.00
CA GLU A 123 10.26 6.30 -5.21
C GLU A 123 9.15 5.24 -5.13
N HIS A 124 9.49 4.02 -4.71
CA HIS A 124 8.50 2.95 -4.52
C HIS A 124 7.50 3.27 -3.40
N PHE A 125 7.95 3.89 -2.31
CA PHE A 125 7.08 4.38 -1.25
C PHE A 125 6.07 5.41 -1.78
N ASN A 126 6.53 6.40 -2.55
CA ASN A 126 5.65 7.42 -3.12
C ASN A 126 4.64 6.80 -4.11
N TYR A 127 5.10 5.90 -4.98
CA TYR A 127 4.22 5.15 -5.88
C TYR A 127 3.11 4.41 -5.12
N LYS A 128 3.43 3.78 -3.99
CA LYS A 128 2.43 3.12 -3.14
C LYS A 128 1.49 4.12 -2.48
N CYS A 129 1.98 5.26 -1.99
CA CYS A 129 1.13 6.32 -1.46
C CYS A 129 0.12 6.81 -2.50
N ASP A 130 0.56 7.04 -3.74
CA ASP A 130 -0.30 7.47 -4.84
C ASP A 130 -1.34 6.40 -5.20
N ALA A 131 -0.93 5.12 -5.24
CA ALA A 131 -1.85 4.01 -5.49
C ALA A 131 -2.94 3.89 -4.40
N ILE A 132 -2.56 4.00 -3.13
CA ILE A 132 -3.51 4.00 -2.00
C ILE A 132 -4.44 5.21 -2.08
N THR A 133 -3.91 6.40 -2.38
CA THR A 133 -4.72 7.62 -2.52
C THR A 133 -5.74 7.48 -3.65
N SER A 134 -5.33 6.92 -4.78
CA SER A 134 -6.24 6.63 -5.90
C SER A 134 -7.32 5.61 -5.51
N LEU A 135 -6.96 4.57 -4.76
CA LEU A 135 -7.93 3.58 -4.27
C LEU A 135 -8.94 4.23 -3.32
N VAL A 136 -8.48 5.06 -2.37
CA VAL A 136 -9.35 5.81 -1.45
C VAL A 136 -10.38 6.61 -2.23
N HIS A 137 -9.94 7.40 -3.22
CA HIS A 137 -10.87 8.18 -4.06
C HIS A 137 -11.85 7.29 -4.84
N GLN A 138 -11.40 6.16 -5.39
CA GLN A 138 -12.28 5.22 -6.11
C GLN A 138 -13.34 4.60 -5.19
N VAL A 139 -12.98 4.26 -3.95
CA VAL A 139 -13.91 3.73 -2.96
C VAL A 139 -14.88 4.82 -2.49
N GLU A 140 -14.43 6.06 -2.30
CA GLU A 140 -15.30 7.20 -1.96
C GLU A 140 -16.34 7.44 -3.07
N GLU A 141 -15.93 7.45 -4.33
CA GLU A 141 -16.84 7.60 -5.48
C GLU A 141 -17.87 6.47 -5.53
N ARG A 142 -17.42 5.21 -5.36
CA ARG A 142 -18.33 4.05 -5.30
C ARG A 142 -19.28 4.12 -4.13
N LEU A 143 -18.82 4.58 -2.96
CA LEU A 143 -19.64 4.74 -1.77
C LEU A 143 -20.80 5.73 -2.01
N GLU A 144 -20.56 6.80 -2.75
CA GLU A 144 -21.59 7.76 -3.15
C GLU A 144 -22.67 7.11 -4.04
N THR A 145 -22.28 6.18 -4.93
CA THR A 145 -23.25 5.50 -5.82
C THR A 145 -24.16 4.50 -5.11
N VAL A 146 -23.71 3.93 -4.00
CA VAL A 146 -24.50 2.98 -3.17
C VAL A 146 -25.19 3.68 -2.00
N SER A 147 -24.97 4.98 -1.83
CA SER A 147 -25.64 5.80 -0.83
C SER A 147 -27.07 6.16 -1.25
N GLU A 148 -27.89 6.53 -0.27
CA GLU A 148 -29.30 6.93 -0.42
C GLU A 148 -29.47 8.17 -1.31
N TYR A 149 -28.41 8.98 -1.43
CA TYR A 149 -28.38 10.21 -2.22
C TYR A 149 -28.04 9.97 -3.70
N SER A 150 -27.79 8.72 -4.10
CA SER A 150 -27.47 8.36 -5.47
C SER A 150 -28.64 8.65 -6.41
N PRO A 151 -28.41 9.28 -7.59
CA PRO A 151 -29.47 9.58 -8.55
C PRO A 151 -30.11 8.32 -9.16
N LYS A 152 -29.43 7.17 -9.08
CA LYS A 152 -29.96 5.87 -9.48
C LYS A 152 -29.61 4.83 -8.41
N ILE A 153 -30.55 4.61 -7.49
CA ILE A 153 -30.41 3.61 -6.42
C ILE A 153 -30.37 2.20 -7.06
N LEU A 154 -29.28 1.47 -6.78
CA LEU A 154 -29.10 0.05 -7.11
C LEU A 154 -29.99 -0.81 -6.22
N ARG A 155 -30.22 -2.08 -6.58
CA ARG A 155 -30.94 -3.01 -5.71
C ARG A 155 -30.17 -3.22 -4.40
N LEU A 156 -30.88 -3.44 -3.31
CA LEU A 156 -30.31 -3.65 -1.98
C LEU A 156 -29.20 -4.72 -1.96
N ASP A 157 -29.41 -5.86 -2.61
CA ASP A 157 -28.42 -6.94 -2.70
C ASP A 157 -27.15 -6.49 -3.44
N ASP A 158 -27.31 -5.81 -4.58
CA ASP A 158 -26.18 -5.28 -5.37
C ASP A 158 -25.39 -4.24 -4.54
N ARG A 159 -26.07 -3.38 -3.78
CA ARG A 159 -25.44 -2.39 -2.89
C ARG A 159 -24.61 -3.09 -1.81
N ILE A 160 -25.18 -4.11 -1.17
CA ILE A 160 -24.50 -4.88 -0.13
C ILE A 160 -23.26 -5.58 -0.68
N ASP A 161 -23.35 -6.18 -1.86
CA ASP A 161 -22.20 -6.85 -2.49
C ASP A 161 -21.10 -5.85 -2.87
N ASN A 162 -21.47 -4.68 -3.41
CA ASN A 162 -20.51 -3.59 -3.62
C ASN A 162 -19.82 -3.15 -2.31
N LEU A 163 -20.56 -3.03 -1.21
CA LEU A 163 -20.00 -2.66 0.09
C LEU A 163 -19.11 -3.76 0.69
N LYS A 164 -19.42 -5.04 0.46
CA LYS A 164 -18.53 -6.16 0.84
C LYS A 164 -17.22 -6.11 0.07
N ASP A 165 -17.28 -5.84 -1.23
CA ASP A 165 -16.09 -5.71 -2.08
C ASP A 165 -15.23 -4.53 -1.65
N MET A 166 -15.83 -3.34 -1.46
CA MET A 166 -15.14 -2.17 -0.91
C MET A 166 -14.50 -2.46 0.45
N SER A 167 -15.23 -3.11 1.36
CA SER A 167 -14.73 -3.49 2.69
C SER A 167 -13.53 -4.43 2.62
N LYS A 168 -13.53 -5.36 1.66
CA LYS A 168 -12.39 -6.24 1.41
C LYS A 168 -11.18 -5.47 0.88
N GLU A 169 -11.37 -4.62 -0.12
CA GLU A 169 -10.30 -3.78 -0.69
C GLU A 169 -9.65 -2.88 0.38
N LEU A 170 -10.45 -2.28 1.27
CA LEU A 170 -9.96 -1.47 2.40
C LEU A 170 -9.18 -2.32 3.42
N THR A 171 -9.62 -3.54 3.70
CA THR A 171 -8.94 -4.46 4.61
C THR A 171 -7.58 -4.90 4.05
N ASP A 172 -7.54 -5.24 2.78
CA ASP A 172 -6.30 -5.60 2.08
C ASP A 172 -5.33 -4.41 2.07
N THR A 173 -5.84 -3.21 1.79
CA THR A 173 -5.06 -1.96 1.78
C THR A 173 -4.55 -1.57 3.18
N ASN A 174 -5.34 -1.83 4.23
CA ASN A 174 -4.89 -1.62 5.60
C ASN A 174 -3.73 -2.58 5.96
N THR A 175 -3.69 -3.78 5.38
CA THR A 175 -2.56 -4.70 5.52
C THR A 175 -1.32 -4.15 4.79
N ASP A 176 -1.49 -3.63 3.57
CA ASP A 176 -0.41 -2.97 2.83
C ASP A 176 0.12 -1.73 3.54
N MET A 177 -0.73 -1.00 4.26
CA MET A 177 -0.37 0.16 5.07
C MET A 177 0.59 -0.18 6.21
N ILE A 178 0.54 -1.41 6.76
CA ILE A 178 1.52 -1.89 7.76
C ILE A 178 2.90 -1.98 7.14
N ASN A 179 3.00 -2.58 5.94
CA ASN A 179 4.26 -2.68 5.20
C ASN A 179 4.79 -1.28 4.82
N LEU A 180 3.90 -0.40 4.33
CA LEU A 180 4.26 0.98 3.98
C LEU A 180 4.78 1.78 5.18
N SER A 181 4.23 1.53 6.38
CA SER A 181 4.71 2.14 7.62
C SER A 181 6.14 1.71 7.97
N ALA A 182 6.44 0.42 7.83
CA ALA A 182 7.79 -0.09 8.07
C ALA A 182 8.79 0.49 7.07
N THR A 183 8.42 0.58 5.78
CA THR A 183 9.24 1.24 4.76
C THR A 183 9.44 2.73 5.07
N SER A 184 8.40 3.44 5.51
CA SER A 184 8.49 4.84 5.96
C SER A 184 9.48 5.00 7.12
N ASP A 185 9.44 4.13 8.13
CA ASP A 185 10.38 4.19 9.25
C ASP A 185 11.82 3.92 8.82
N HIS A 186 12.02 2.99 7.88
CA HIS A 186 13.32 2.70 7.29
C HIS A 186 13.88 3.91 6.52
N ILE A 187 13.09 4.49 5.63
CA ILE A 187 13.45 5.70 4.88
C ILE A 187 13.75 6.84 5.86
N ALA A 188 12.87 7.11 6.82
CA ALA A 188 13.01 8.20 7.78
C ALA A 188 14.31 8.14 8.61
N ALA A 189 14.88 6.95 8.85
CA ALA A 189 16.17 6.81 9.52
C ALA A 189 17.34 7.40 8.70
N ALA A 190 17.22 7.37 7.37
CA ALA A 190 18.20 7.91 6.43
C ALA A 190 18.01 9.40 6.11
N LEU A 191 16.87 9.99 6.50
CA LEU A 191 16.53 11.40 6.20
C LEU A 191 16.94 12.38 7.30
N GLY A 192 17.00 13.66 6.92
CA GLY A 192 17.01 14.76 7.86
C GLY A 192 15.67 14.89 8.58
N ASN A 193 15.62 15.71 9.63
CA ASN A 193 14.45 15.80 10.52
C ASN A 193 13.18 16.18 9.77
N GLU A 194 13.26 17.14 8.84
CA GLU A 194 12.11 17.60 8.07
C GLU A 194 11.57 16.51 7.13
N GLY A 195 12.46 15.86 6.37
CA GLY A 195 12.08 14.75 5.49
C GLY A 195 11.48 13.57 6.26
N ALA A 196 12.10 13.20 7.39
CA ALA A 196 11.60 12.15 8.26
C ALA A 196 10.19 12.47 8.80
N THR A 197 9.93 13.72 9.21
CA THR A 197 8.59 14.13 9.64
C THR A 197 7.59 14.10 8.50
N SER A 198 7.96 14.58 7.31
CA SER A 198 7.07 14.62 6.14
C SER A 198 6.60 13.22 5.72
N VAL A 199 7.52 12.26 5.60
CA VAL A 199 7.21 10.87 5.22
C VAL A 199 6.28 10.21 6.25
N LYS A 200 6.56 10.41 7.55
CA LYS A 200 5.72 9.86 8.63
C LYS A 200 4.33 10.48 8.68
N THR A 201 4.23 11.80 8.46
CA THR A 201 2.95 12.50 8.39
C THR A 201 2.10 11.95 7.25
N ASN A 202 2.67 11.76 6.05
CA ASN A 202 1.94 11.20 4.90
C ASN A 202 1.34 9.82 5.23
N VAL A 203 2.12 8.91 5.85
CA VAL A 203 1.60 7.60 6.30
C VAL A 203 0.47 7.76 7.32
N SER A 204 0.60 8.68 8.26
CA SER A 204 -0.44 8.91 9.28
C SER A 204 -1.74 9.46 8.68
N GLU A 205 -1.65 10.33 7.68
CA GLU A 205 -2.79 10.90 6.97
C GLU A 205 -3.50 9.82 6.13
N LEU A 206 -2.75 9.02 5.36
CA LEU A 206 -3.32 7.91 4.60
C LEU A 206 -4.00 6.88 5.51
N LYS A 207 -3.41 6.55 6.66
CA LYS A 207 -4.04 5.69 7.68
C LYS A 207 -5.37 6.25 8.15
N ALA A 208 -5.40 7.55 8.50
CA ALA A 208 -6.60 8.19 8.98
C ALA A 208 -7.72 8.17 7.92
N MET A 209 -7.39 8.41 6.65
CA MET A 209 -8.34 8.33 5.54
C MET A 209 -8.91 6.92 5.36
N ILE A 210 -8.06 5.88 5.36
CA ILE A 210 -8.51 4.48 5.24
C ILE A 210 -9.41 4.08 6.42
N ILE A 211 -9.03 4.44 7.65
CA ILE A 211 -9.83 4.11 8.85
C ILE A 211 -11.20 4.75 8.75
N LYS A 212 -11.26 6.06 8.46
CA LYS A 212 -12.52 6.79 8.30
C LYS A 212 -13.41 6.13 7.24
N LEU A 213 -12.85 5.83 6.06
CA LEU A 213 -13.60 5.22 4.97
C LEU A 213 -14.07 3.80 5.30
N THR A 214 -13.27 3.04 6.04
CA THR A 214 -13.64 1.70 6.53
C THR A 214 -14.82 1.78 7.51
N GLU A 215 -14.83 2.77 8.40
CA GLU A 215 -15.94 3.01 9.32
C GLU A 215 -17.22 3.37 8.56
N GLU A 216 -17.13 4.27 7.57
CA GLU A 216 -18.28 4.68 6.75
C GLU A 216 -18.86 3.51 5.92
N VAL A 217 -18.01 2.75 5.22
CA VAL A 217 -18.42 1.55 4.45
C VAL A 217 -19.05 0.50 5.36
N THR A 218 -18.44 0.24 6.52
CA THR A 218 -18.94 -0.77 7.47
C THR A 218 -20.27 -0.36 8.09
N LYS A 219 -20.42 0.92 8.42
CA LYS A 219 -21.69 1.46 8.93
C LYS A 219 -22.81 1.27 7.93
N LEU A 220 -22.63 1.75 6.69
CA LEU A 220 -23.66 1.63 5.65
C LEU A 220 -23.97 0.16 5.33
N LYS A 221 -22.95 -0.70 5.28
CA LYS A 221 -23.13 -2.15 5.07
C LYS A 221 -24.03 -2.77 6.14
N ASN A 222 -23.80 -2.43 7.41
CA ASN A 222 -24.59 -2.98 8.51
C ASN A 222 -26.02 -2.46 8.47
N GLU A 223 -26.23 -1.16 8.21
CA GLU A 223 -27.56 -0.56 8.07
C GLU A 223 -28.36 -1.23 6.95
N LEU A 224 -27.76 -1.45 5.76
CA LEU A 224 -28.43 -2.16 4.67
C LEU A 224 -28.66 -3.65 4.98
N SER A 225 -27.74 -4.30 5.70
CA SER A 225 -27.91 -5.70 6.11
C SER A 225 -29.08 -5.85 7.09
N ASP A 226 -29.25 -4.91 8.03
CA ASP A 226 -30.39 -4.90 8.95
C ASP A 226 -31.72 -4.77 8.20
N VAL A 227 -31.77 -3.95 7.14
CA VAL A 227 -32.96 -3.82 6.27
C VAL A 227 -33.28 -5.13 5.54
N VAL A 228 -32.26 -5.83 5.02
CA VAL A 228 -32.46 -7.15 4.39
C VAL A 228 -33.06 -8.13 5.40
N ILE A 229 -32.48 -8.22 6.60
CA ILE A 229 -32.96 -9.13 7.65
C ILE A 229 -34.42 -8.82 8.01
N MET A 230 -34.77 -7.55 8.21
CA MET A 230 -36.15 -7.15 8.50
C MET A 230 -37.12 -7.54 7.37
N LYS A 231 -36.72 -7.37 6.10
CA LYS A 231 -37.52 -7.78 4.94
C LYS A 231 -37.71 -9.30 4.87
N GLU A 232 -36.66 -10.07 5.14
CA GLU A 232 -36.71 -11.54 5.17
C GLU A 232 -37.60 -12.07 6.30
N GLU A 233 -37.46 -11.52 7.51
CA GLU A 233 -38.30 -11.86 8.66
C GLU A 233 -39.78 -11.57 8.39
N TYR A 234 -40.06 -10.38 7.82
CA TYR A 234 -41.40 -9.99 7.42
C TYR A 234 -41.98 -10.96 6.38
N SER A 235 -41.23 -11.25 5.32
CA SER A 235 -41.64 -12.18 4.26
C SER A 235 -41.94 -13.58 4.82
N CYS A 236 -41.13 -14.09 5.75
CA CYS A 236 -41.39 -15.37 6.41
C CYS A 236 -42.71 -15.38 7.19
N LYS A 237 -43.01 -14.30 7.93
CA LYS A 237 -44.29 -14.17 8.66
C LYS A 237 -45.47 -14.06 7.71
N LEU A 238 -45.33 -13.34 6.60
CA LEU A 238 -46.36 -13.22 5.57
C LEU A 238 -46.66 -14.57 4.90
N ASN A 239 -45.63 -15.31 4.48
CA ASN A 239 -45.78 -16.65 3.90
C ASN A 239 -46.45 -17.63 4.89
N SER A 240 -46.14 -17.51 6.19
CA SER A 240 -46.80 -18.30 7.24
C SER A 240 -48.29 -17.98 7.37
N LEU A 241 -48.66 -16.69 7.29
CA LEU A 241 -50.04 -16.23 7.30
C LEU A 241 -50.80 -16.72 6.06
N GLU A 242 -50.20 -16.61 4.87
CA GLU A 242 -50.78 -17.10 3.62
C GLU A 242 -51.02 -18.62 3.68
N THR A 243 -50.03 -19.38 4.17
CA THR A 243 -50.17 -20.83 4.35
C THR A 243 -51.25 -21.19 5.36
N TRP A 244 -51.45 -20.37 6.40
CA TRP A 244 -52.56 -20.55 7.34
C TRP A 244 -53.90 -20.21 6.69
N LEU A 245 -54.00 -19.10 5.95
CA LEU A 245 -55.23 -18.66 5.30
C LEU A 245 -55.74 -19.70 4.29
N ASN A 246 -54.84 -20.27 3.49
CA ASN A 246 -55.17 -21.38 2.59
C ASN A 246 -55.70 -22.61 3.35
N ARG A 247 -55.10 -22.96 4.51
CA ARG A 247 -55.59 -24.05 5.36
C ARG A 247 -56.94 -23.74 5.99
N PHE A 248 -57.16 -22.51 6.44
CA PHE A 248 -58.40 -22.07 7.04
C PHE A 248 -59.54 -22.04 6.02
N SER A 249 -59.28 -21.59 4.79
CA SER A 249 -60.22 -21.66 3.66
C SER A 249 -60.64 -23.10 3.38
N ASN A 250 -59.68 -24.03 3.26
CA ASN A 250 -60.00 -25.43 3.02
C ASN A 250 -60.88 -26.02 4.15
N LYS A 251 -60.61 -25.68 5.42
CA LYS A 251 -61.47 -26.09 6.55
C LYS A 251 -62.89 -25.52 6.43
N LEU A 252 -63.04 -24.27 5.98
CA LEU A 252 -64.37 -23.66 5.77
C LEU A 252 -65.12 -24.36 4.63
N ASP A 253 -64.43 -24.71 3.55
CA ASP A 253 -65.01 -25.46 2.44
C ASP A 253 -65.46 -26.86 2.89
N GLU A 254 -64.68 -27.54 3.74
CA GLU A 254 -65.06 -28.82 4.36
C GLU A 254 -66.30 -28.71 5.26
N LEU A 255 -66.52 -27.55 5.91
CA LEU A 255 -67.72 -27.33 6.73
C LEU A 255 -69.01 -27.20 5.90
N GLU A 256 -68.90 -26.86 4.61
CA GLU A 256 -70.06 -26.76 3.72
C GLU A 256 -70.65 -28.16 3.39
N ASP A 257 -69.83 -29.22 3.53
CA ASP A 257 -70.16 -30.62 3.17
C ASP A 257 -70.43 -31.55 4.39
N ILE A 258 -70.75 -31.00 5.57
CA ILE A 258 -70.92 -31.81 6.81
C ILE A 258 -72.21 -32.65 6.80
N ASP A 259 -72.08 -33.94 7.14
CA ASP A 259 -73.18 -34.89 7.28
C ASP A 259 -73.96 -34.72 8.61
N VAL A 260 -75.24 -35.11 8.64
CA VAL A 260 -76.17 -34.86 9.76
C VAL A 260 -75.70 -35.51 11.08
N ASP A 261 -74.88 -36.55 11.00
CA ASP A 261 -74.35 -37.29 12.15
C ASP A 261 -73.20 -36.58 12.89
N GLU A 262 -72.60 -35.52 12.31
CA GLU A 262 -71.50 -34.75 12.91
C GLU A 262 -71.96 -33.43 13.57
N LEU A 263 -73.28 -33.19 13.62
CA LEU A 263 -73.87 -31.94 14.10
C LEU A 263 -73.58 -31.62 15.58
N ASP A 264 -73.33 -32.64 16.41
CA ASP A 264 -73.06 -32.49 17.84
C ASP A 264 -71.63 -31.98 18.14
N SER A 265 -70.65 -32.19 17.25
CA SER A 265 -69.26 -31.72 17.42
C SER A 265 -68.98 -30.35 16.79
N LEU A 266 -69.89 -29.88 15.94
CA LEU A 266 -69.84 -28.62 15.20
C LEU A 266 -69.63 -27.38 16.09
N PRO A 267 -70.29 -27.22 17.26
CA PRO A 267 -70.07 -26.06 18.13
C PRO A 267 -68.65 -25.97 18.70
N ASP A 268 -68.05 -27.09 19.08
CA ASP A 268 -66.68 -27.16 19.61
C ASP A 268 -65.67 -26.82 18.50
N LEU A 269 -65.90 -27.33 17.28
CA LEU A 269 -65.09 -27.03 16.10
C LEU A 269 -65.18 -25.54 15.72
N LEU A 270 -66.38 -24.96 15.70
CA LEU A 270 -66.60 -23.53 15.47
C LEU A 270 -65.91 -22.67 16.53
N HIS A 271 -65.98 -23.06 17.81
CA HIS A 271 -65.29 -22.32 18.87
C HIS A 271 -63.77 -22.38 18.70
N SER A 272 -63.23 -23.54 18.33
CA SER A 272 -61.81 -23.69 17.99
C SER A 272 -61.40 -22.82 16.79
N MET A 273 -62.22 -22.77 15.74
CA MET A 273 -61.94 -21.93 14.55
C MET A 273 -62.07 -20.44 14.86
N GLN A 274 -63.02 -20.05 15.70
CA GLN A 274 -63.17 -18.67 16.19
C GLN A 274 -61.92 -18.25 16.99
N GLN A 275 -61.43 -19.13 17.87
CA GLN A 275 -60.23 -18.86 18.65
C GLN A 275 -58.98 -18.78 17.75
N GLU A 276 -58.83 -19.69 16.78
CA GLU A 276 -57.75 -19.62 15.78
C GLU A 276 -57.79 -18.31 14.98
N HIS A 277 -58.98 -17.85 14.58
CA HIS A 277 -59.18 -16.58 13.90
C HIS A 277 -58.74 -15.39 14.78
N ASP A 278 -59.22 -15.32 16.02
CA ASP A 278 -58.96 -14.20 16.92
C ASP A 278 -57.45 -14.07 17.24
N ASP A 279 -56.77 -15.20 17.48
CA ASP A 279 -55.32 -15.23 17.68
C ASP A 279 -54.53 -14.74 16.46
N ARG A 280 -55.02 -15.04 15.24
CA ARG A 280 -54.38 -14.63 13.98
C ARG A 280 -54.70 -13.19 13.61
N GLN A 281 -55.88 -12.68 13.94
CA GLN A 281 -56.22 -11.27 13.75
C GLN A 281 -55.25 -10.34 14.50
N LEU A 282 -54.83 -10.74 15.70
CA LEU A 282 -53.79 -10.03 16.45
C LEU A 282 -52.44 -10.04 15.71
N GLN A 283 -52.06 -11.17 15.11
CA GLN A 283 -50.81 -11.28 14.33
C GLN A 283 -50.84 -10.44 13.06
N VAL A 284 -51.97 -10.39 12.34
CA VAL A 284 -52.15 -9.54 11.15
C VAL A 284 -51.96 -8.06 11.52
N THR A 285 -52.50 -7.63 12.67
CA THR A 285 -52.35 -6.25 13.14
C THR A 285 -50.88 -5.91 13.43
N LYS A 286 -50.15 -6.82 14.10
CA LYS A 286 -48.70 -6.66 14.32
C LYS A 286 -47.91 -6.66 13.01
N LEU A 287 -48.29 -7.52 12.06
CA LEU A 287 -47.63 -7.58 10.75
C LEU A 287 -47.84 -6.28 9.95
N ALA A 288 -49.00 -5.64 10.09
CA ALA A 288 -49.24 -4.32 9.48
C ALA A 288 -48.39 -3.21 10.11
N GLU A 289 -48.10 -3.29 11.40
CA GLU A 289 -47.14 -2.39 12.07
C GLU A 289 -45.71 -2.66 11.57
N GLU A 290 -45.27 -3.92 11.53
CA GLU A 290 -43.95 -4.30 11.01
C GLU A 290 -43.74 -3.91 9.54
N CYS A 291 -44.77 -4.01 8.70
CA CYS A 291 -44.74 -3.55 7.30
C CYS A 291 -44.47 -2.05 7.21
N ARG A 292 -45.07 -1.26 8.10
CA ARG A 292 -44.83 0.19 8.19
C ARG A 292 -43.40 0.45 8.64
N ASP A 293 -42.93 -0.25 9.67
CA ASP A 293 -41.57 -0.08 10.21
C ASP A 293 -40.49 -0.44 9.17
N VAL A 294 -40.68 -1.53 8.41
CA VAL A 294 -39.79 -1.91 7.30
C VAL A 294 -39.81 -0.83 6.21
N GLY A 295 -41.00 -0.36 5.82
CA GLY A 295 -41.14 0.69 4.82
C GLY A 295 -40.57 2.04 5.23
N GLU A 296 -40.59 2.39 6.52
CA GLU A 296 -39.95 3.61 7.05
C GLU A 296 -38.42 3.54 7.06
N ARG A 297 -37.86 2.33 7.21
CA ARG A 297 -36.40 2.11 7.17
C ARG A 297 -35.83 1.96 5.77
N CYS A 298 -36.65 1.55 4.79
CA CYS A 298 -36.27 1.55 3.39
C CYS A 298 -36.26 2.98 2.84
N THR A 299 -35.29 3.30 1.99
CA THR A 299 -35.17 4.63 1.37
C THR A 299 -35.27 4.58 -0.15
N GLY A 300 -35.91 5.59 -0.73
CA GLY A 300 -36.09 5.71 -2.18
C GLY A 300 -36.69 4.46 -2.82
N ARG A 301 -35.96 3.89 -3.79
CA ARG A 301 -36.38 2.72 -4.57
C ARG A 301 -36.58 1.45 -3.73
N ASP A 302 -35.80 1.24 -2.66
CA ASP A 302 -35.93 0.01 -1.86
C ASP A 302 -37.30 -0.07 -1.16
N ARG A 303 -37.88 1.09 -0.85
CA ARG A 303 -39.23 1.19 -0.30
C ARG A 303 -40.30 0.91 -1.35
N ASP A 304 -40.10 1.43 -2.56
CA ASP A 304 -41.02 1.19 -3.68
C ASP A 304 -41.02 -0.30 -4.06
N ASP A 305 -39.83 -0.91 -4.19
CA ASP A 305 -39.66 -2.35 -4.46
C ASP A 305 -40.23 -3.22 -3.33
N PHE A 306 -40.17 -2.77 -2.07
CA PHE A 306 -40.79 -3.46 -0.95
C PHE A 306 -42.31 -3.45 -1.04
N TYR A 307 -42.91 -2.29 -1.33
CA TYR A 307 -44.37 -2.19 -1.40
C TYR A 307 -44.97 -2.85 -2.64
N GLN A 308 -44.21 -2.94 -3.73
CA GLN A 308 -44.67 -3.61 -4.95
C GLN A 308 -44.99 -5.10 -4.74
N ILE A 309 -44.43 -5.75 -3.71
CA ILE A 309 -44.74 -7.14 -3.33
C ILE A 309 -46.21 -7.30 -2.89
N PHE A 310 -46.89 -6.22 -2.49
CA PHE A 310 -48.29 -6.25 -2.07
C PHE A 310 -49.28 -5.84 -3.18
N ASP A 311 -48.78 -5.34 -4.31
CA ASP A 311 -49.62 -4.91 -5.43
C ASP A 311 -49.88 -6.05 -6.46
N ASP A 312 -49.11 -7.14 -6.39
CA ASP A 312 -49.25 -8.37 -7.19
C ASP A 312 -50.07 -9.45 -6.44
#